data_AF-A0A453IYM9-F1
#
_entry.id   AF-A0A453IYM9-F1
#
_cell.length_a   1.000
_cell.length_b   1.000
_cell.length_c   1.000
_cell.angle_alpha   90.00
_cell.angle_beta   90.00
_cell.angle_gamma   90.00
#
_symmetry.space_group_name_H-M   'P 1'
#
loop_
_entity.id
_entity.type
_entity.pdbx_description
1 polymer ?
#
loop_
_entity_poly.entity_id
_entity_poly.type
_entity_poly.pdbx_seq_one_letter_code
_entity_poly.pdbx_strand_id
1 'polypeptide(L)' 'MRRRVTFFQRVKFLVGNGTTTRFWEDTWLGETPLALQRPSLYNIVQRKEDYVATILNSVPLNIQFRRSLVGER' A
#
# COMPACT_ATOMS: atom_id res chain seq x y z
N MET A 1 -19.10 13.41 -5.87
CA MET A 1 -17.71 13.84 -5.55
C MET A 1 -16.71 12.85 -6.13
N ARG A 2 -16.08 13.16 -7.27
CA ARG A 2 -15.07 12.30 -7.97
C ARG A 2 -13.68 12.95 -8.05
N ARG A 3 -13.39 13.95 -7.21
CA ARG A 3 -12.20 14.80 -7.33
C ARG A 3 -10.91 14.22 -6.70
N ARG A 4 -11.01 13.19 -5.85
CA ARG A 4 -9.83 12.65 -5.14
C ARG A 4 -9.04 11.61 -5.94
N VAL A 5 -9.73 10.70 -6.63
CA VAL A 5 -9.06 9.55 -7.27
C VAL A 5 -8.20 9.97 -8.48
N THR A 6 -8.68 10.90 -9.31
CA THR A 6 -7.97 11.31 -10.53
C THR A 6 -6.73 12.16 -10.28
N PHE A 7 -6.66 12.86 -9.15
CA PHE A 7 -5.48 13.66 -8.80
C PHE A 7 -4.30 12.76 -8.41
N PHE A 8 -4.51 11.79 -7.52
CA PHE A 8 -3.46 10.88 -7.04
C PHE A 8 -3.01 9.83 -8.07
N GLN A 9 -3.78 9.65 -9.16
CA GLN A 9 -3.37 8.82 -10.30
C GLN A 9 -2.28 9.46 -11.18
N ARG A 10 -2.12 10.79 -11.12
CA ARG A 10 -1.16 11.52 -11.97
C ARG A 10 -0.01 12.18 -11.20
N VAL A 11 -0.01 12.06 -9.87
CA VAL A 11 1.03 12.61 -8.99
C VAL A 11 1.85 11.45 -8.44
N LYS A 12 3.16 11.47 -8.68
CA LYS A 12 4.11 10.56 -8.04
C LYS A 12 4.51 11.18 -6.71
N PHE A 13 4.24 10.50 -5.60
CA PHE A 13 4.77 10.93 -4.32
C PHE A 13 6.25 10.57 -4.25
N LEU A 14 7.11 11.56 -4.01
CA LEU A 14 8.45 11.26 -3.50
C LEU A 14 8.25 10.76 -2.06
N VAL A 15 8.48 9.46 -1.84
CA VAL A 15 8.30 8.79 -0.54
C VAL A 15 9.03 9.53 0.59
N GLY A 16 10.22 10.06 0.32
CA GLY A 16 11.09 10.60 1.36
C GLY A 16 11.38 9.52 2.42
N ASN A 17 11.08 9.83 3.69
CA ASN A 17 11.17 8.88 4.79
C ASN A 17 9.92 7.97 4.94
N GLY A 18 8.91 8.14 4.10
CA GLY A 18 7.72 7.30 4.05
C GLY A 18 6.72 7.48 5.19
N THR A 19 6.86 8.50 6.05
CA THR A 19 5.97 8.70 7.22
C THR A 19 4.62 9.31 6.85
N THR A 20 4.48 9.89 5.65
CA THR A 20 3.26 10.53 5.15
C THR A 20 2.69 9.86 3.91
N THR A 21 3.33 8.79 3.43
CA THR A 21 2.93 8.05 2.23
C THR A 21 2.30 6.72 2.64
N ARG A 22 1.04 6.47 2.26
CA ARG A 22 0.34 5.22 2.56
C ARG A 22 0.78 4.12 1.61
N PHE A 23 1.09 2.96 2.17
CA PHE A 23 1.67 1.85 1.42
C PHE A 23 0.75 1.32 0.33
N TRP A 24 -0.56 1.20 0.60
CA TRP A 24 -1.50 0.63 -0.38
C TRP A 24 -2.17 1.67 -1.28
N GLU A 25 -2.50 2.82 -0.72
CA GLU A 25 -3.41 3.80 -1.32
C GLU A 25 -2.73 4.87 -2.16
N ASP A 26 -1.46 5.20 -1.85
CA ASP A 26 -0.75 6.27 -2.54
C ASP A 26 0.15 5.71 -3.66
N THR A 27 0.35 6.49 -4.71
CA THR A 27 1.24 6.14 -5.82
C THR A 27 2.67 6.48 -5.44
N TRP A 28 3.36 5.49 -4.84
CA TRP A 28 4.75 5.64 -4.40
C TRP A 28 5.70 4.60 -4.99
N LEU A 29 5.14 3.52 -5.56
CA LEU A 29 5.88 2.51 -6.31
C LEU A 29 5.20 2.29 -7.68
N GLY A 30 5.92 2.59 -8.76
CA GLY A 30 5.39 2.49 -10.11
C GLY A 30 4.48 3.67 -10.50
N GLU A 31 3.43 3.39 -11.28
CA GLU A 31 2.53 4.41 -11.85
C GLU A 31 1.15 4.44 -11.21
N THR A 32 0.77 3.40 -10.47
CA THR A 32 -0.53 3.29 -9.80
C THR A 32 -0.36 2.80 -8.36
N PRO A 33 -1.32 3.06 -7.45
CA PRO A 33 -1.27 2.53 -6.10
C PRO A 33 -1.24 1.00 -6.07
N LEU A 34 -0.58 0.42 -5.08
CA LEU A 34 -0.49 -1.04 -4.92
C LEU A 34 -1.87 -1.69 -4.75
N ALA A 35 -2.84 -0.98 -4.16
CA ALA A 35 -4.23 -1.44 -4.06
C ALA A 35 -4.87 -1.73 -5.43
N LEU A 36 -4.52 -0.96 -6.46
CA LEU A 36 -5.02 -1.17 -7.83
C LEU A 36 -4.22 -2.24 -8.58
N GLN A 37 -2.90 -2.30 -8.36
CA GLN A 37 -2.05 -3.29 -9.02
C GLN A 37 -2.31 -4.71 -8.51
N ARG A 38 -2.62 -4.87 -7.22
CA ARG A 38 -2.81 -6.17 -6.55
C ARG A 38 -4.11 -6.22 -5.72
N PRO A 39 -5.30 -6.17 -6.34
CA PRO A 39 -6.57 -6.08 -5.62
C PRO A 39 -6.82 -7.27 -4.68
N SER A 40 -6.45 -8.48 -5.10
CA SER A 40 -6.62 -9.70 -4.28
C SER A 40 -5.82 -9.66 -2.99
N LEU A 41 -4.58 -9.16 -3.06
CA LEU A 41 -3.71 -9.02 -1.89
C LEU A 41 -4.23 -7.91 -0.97
N TYR A 42 -4.62 -6.78 -1.55
CA TYR A 42 -5.22 -5.66 -0.82
C TYR A 42 -6.50 -6.06 -0.06
N ASN A 43 -7.34 -6.92 -0.65
CA ASN A 43 -8.57 -7.39 -0.01
C ASN A 43 -8.33 -8.15 1.30
N ILE A 44 -7.21 -8.86 1.40
CA ILE A 44 -6.85 -9.62 2.60
C ILE A 44 -5.99 -8.81 3.58
N VAL A 45 -5.54 -7.60 3.25
CA VAL A 45 -4.83 -6.73 4.20
C VAL A 45 -5.79 -6.26 5.30
N GLN A 46 -5.32 -6.28 6.54
CA GLN A 46 -6.04 -5.73 7.69
C GLN A 46 -5.84 -4.22 7.82
N ARG A 47 -4.59 -3.75 7.75
CA ARG A 47 -4.20 -2.35 7.95
C ARG A 47 -3.85 -1.67 6.62
N LYS A 48 -4.87 -1.12 5.96
CA LYS A 48 -4.74 -0.55 4.61
C LYS A 48 -4.15 0.87 4.59
N GLU A 49 -4.38 1.62 5.66
CA GLU A 49 -3.95 3.02 5.80
C GLU A 49 -2.55 3.16 6.41
N ASP A 50 -1.81 2.06 6.59
CA ASP A 50 -0.46 2.11 7.14
C ASP A 50 0.52 2.79 6.18
N TYR A 51 1.49 3.48 6.78
CA TYR A 51 2.51 4.22 6.06
C TYR A 51 3.67 3.32 5.60
N VAL A 52 4.33 3.74 4.54
CA VAL A 52 5.53 3.08 3.98
C VAL A 52 6.60 2.92 5.07
N ALA A 53 6.85 3.97 5.86
CA ALA A 53 7.80 3.92 6.97
C ALA A 53 7.48 2.79 7.95
N THR A 54 6.21 2.66 8.36
CA THR A 54 5.78 1.67 9.35
C THR A 54 5.91 0.25 8.83
N ILE A 55 5.52 0.02 7.58
CA ILE A 55 5.53 -1.31 6.95
C ILE A 55 6.96 -1.78 6.67
N LEU A 56 7.84 -0.88 6.22
CA LEU A 56 9.23 -1.20 5.88
C LEU A 56 10.20 -1.15 7.08
N ASN A 57 9.72 -0.82 8.29
CA ASN A 57 10.57 -0.69 9.48
C ASN A 57 11.12 -2.03 10.01
N SER A 58 10.65 -3.18 9.50
CA SER A 58 11.07 -4.50 9.95
C SER A 58 11.20 -5.50 8.81
N VAL A 59 11.99 -6.55 9.04
CA VAL A 59 12.05 -7.76 8.20
C VAL A 59 11.70 -8.96 9.09
N PRO A 60 10.60 -9.68 8.81
CA PRO A 60 9.66 -9.49 7.71
C PRO A 60 8.83 -8.19 7.84
N LEU A 61 8.19 -7.78 6.73
CA LEU A 61 7.36 -6.58 6.65
C LEU A 61 6.30 -6.55 7.75
N ASN A 62 6.07 -5.38 8.34
CA ASN A 62 5.04 -5.16 9.36
C ASN A 62 3.64 -5.05 8.71
N ILE A 63 3.22 -6.10 8.01
CA ILE A 63 1.91 -6.19 7.35
C ILE A 63 1.13 -7.35 7.95
N GLN A 64 -0.16 -7.10 8.23
CA GLN A 64 -1.09 -8.11 8.72
C GLN A 64 -2.13 -8.47 7.66
N PHE A 65 -2.31 -9.77 7.45
CA PHE A 65 -3.28 -10.33 6.51
C PHE A 65 -4.37 -11.11 7.26
N ARG A 66 -5.58 -11.12 6.71
CA ARG A 66 -6.73 -11.91 7.20
C ARG A 66 -6.61 -13.40 6.88
N ARG A 67 -5.72 -13.78 5.96
CA ARG A 67 -5.49 -15.15 5.49
C ARG A 67 -3.99 -15.36 5.29
N SER A 68 -3.53 -16.60 5.40
CA SER A 68 -2.15 -16.93 5.05
C SER A 68 -1.89 -16.62 3.57
N LEU A 69 -0.73 -16.02 3.26
CA LEU A 69 -0.30 -15.76 1.88
C LEU A 69 0.21 -17.01 1.18
N VAL A 70 0.73 -17.96 1.94
CA VAL A 70 1.27 -19.21 1.44
C VAL A 70 0.33 -20.31 1.95
N GLY A 71 -0.15 -21.18 1.06
CA GLY A 71 -0.90 -22.37 1.47
C GLY A 71 -0.06 -23.23 2.42
N GLU A 72 -0.70 -24.06 3.25
CA GLU A 72 0.03 -25.06 4.02
C GLU A 72 0.86 -25.92 3.05
N ARG A 73 2.17 -25.98 3.31
CA ARG A 73 3.14 -26.70 2.48
C ARG A 73 3.14 -28.18 2.82
#